data_AF-A0A8T5XN27-F1
#
_entry.id   AF-A0A8T5XN27-F1
#
_cell.length_a   1.000
_cell.length_b   1.000
_cell.length_c   1.000
_cell.angle_alpha   90.00
_cell.angle_beta   90.00
_cell.angle_gamma   90.00
#
_symmetry.space_group_name_H-M   'P 1'
#
loop_
_entity.id
_entity.type
_entity.pdbx_description
1 polymer ?
#
loop_
_entity_poly.entity_id
_entity_poly.type
_entity_poly.pdbx_seq_one_letter_code
_entity_poly.pdbx_strand_id
1 'polypeptide(L)'
;MTFLDQDINKIINKANESDKKTIKAYLTMLKNPKSVGEFMDKFKKAVNDNTSKQMLGFKIIERSNEPRFFSYVLDTIKDLDNNIQVQTAFKSLKILPEDINIINKYLSTIIKLIDKIRDREVIYHGVCLLYRAEKKHPSLKETIKNYNITLTEEEGHKLLRKFDIQEKWATKNHRGKTKPGYIQSMDDFVSFSQNFITY
;
A
#
# COMPACT_ATOMS: atom_id res chain seq x y z
N MET A 1 -24.40 -9.53 8.57
CA MET A 1 -24.13 -8.25 7.87
C MET A 1 -22.67 -8.23 7.46
N THR A 2 -22.38 -8.21 6.16
CA THR A 2 -21.00 -8.27 5.65
C THR A 2 -20.31 -6.90 5.76
N PHE A 3 -19.00 -6.84 5.50
CA PHE A 3 -18.27 -5.56 5.46
C PHE A 3 -18.84 -4.61 4.41
N LEU A 4 -19.23 -5.14 3.24
CA LEU A 4 -19.74 -4.35 2.12
C LEU A 4 -21.11 -3.73 2.42
N ASP A 5 -21.94 -4.39 3.24
CA ASP A 5 -23.26 -3.88 3.65
C ASP A 5 -23.17 -2.75 4.67
N GLN A 6 -21.98 -2.45 5.21
CA GLN A 6 -21.84 -1.42 6.23
C GLN A 6 -22.04 -0.03 5.63
N ASP A 7 -22.75 0.83 6.38
CA ASP A 7 -22.86 2.26 6.09
C ASP A 7 -21.47 2.90 6.04
N ILE A 8 -21.19 3.69 4.99
CA ILE A 8 -19.91 4.35 4.80
C ILE A 8 -19.55 5.29 5.98
N ASN A 9 -20.54 5.84 6.68
CA ASN A 9 -20.33 6.67 7.86
C ASN A 9 -19.63 5.91 8.99
N LYS A 10 -19.80 4.58 9.07
CA LYS A 10 -19.03 3.76 10.02
C LYS A 10 -17.54 3.76 9.71
N ILE A 11 -17.16 3.90 8.44
CA ILE A 11 -15.75 4.06 8.03
C ILE A 11 -15.22 5.42 8.45
N ILE A 12 -16.00 6.48 8.24
CA ILE A 12 -15.63 7.85 8.65
C ILE A 12 -15.41 7.92 10.16
N ASN A 13 -16.27 7.27 10.94
CA ASN A 13 -16.20 7.31 12.39
C ASN A 13 -14.97 6.61 12.98
N LYS A 14 -14.36 5.67 12.24
CA LYS A 14 -13.11 4.99 12.62
C LYS A 14 -11.84 5.77 12.26
N ALA A 15 -11.95 6.75 11.36
CA ALA A 15 -10.82 7.58 10.98
C ALA A 15 -10.43 8.55 12.10
N ASN A 16 -9.18 9.00 12.09
CA ASN A 16 -8.72 10.05 12.99
C ASN A 16 -9.53 11.33 12.76
N GLU A 17 -9.74 12.15 13.80
CA GLU A 17 -10.48 13.41 13.69
C GLU A 17 -9.94 14.33 12.59
N SER A 18 -8.60 14.41 12.45
CA SER A 18 -7.93 15.18 11.41
C SER A 18 -8.22 14.69 9.98
N ASP A 19 -8.61 13.43 9.83
CA ASP A 19 -8.86 12.78 8.54
C ASP A 19 -10.35 12.82 8.13
N LYS A 20 -11.28 12.89 9.08
CA LYS A 20 -12.73 12.81 8.84
C LYS A 20 -13.22 13.84 7.81
N LYS A 21 -12.79 15.11 7.93
CA LYS A 21 -13.18 16.18 7.00
C LYS A 21 -12.73 15.87 5.57
N THR A 22 -11.51 15.37 5.42
CA THR A 22 -10.91 15.03 4.13
C THR A 22 -11.63 13.85 3.49
N ILE A 23 -11.91 12.79 4.27
CA ILE A 23 -12.66 11.62 3.79
C ILE A 23 -14.06 12.03 3.32
N LYS A 24 -14.78 12.84 4.10
CA LYS A 24 -16.11 13.36 3.71
C LYS A 24 -16.05 14.11 2.37
N ALA A 25 -15.07 14.99 2.17
CA ALA A 25 -14.91 15.72 0.92
C ALA A 25 -14.70 14.78 -0.28
N TYR A 26 -13.85 13.75 -0.12
CA TYR A 26 -13.62 12.77 -1.18
C TYR A 26 -14.84 11.89 -1.46
N LEU A 27 -15.62 11.52 -0.44
CA LEU A 27 -16.88 10.81 -0.62
C LEU A 27 -17.90 11.65 -1.41
N THR A 28 -17.98 12.96 -1.17
CA THR A 28 -18.79 13.88 -1.98
C THR A 28 -18.37 13.88 -3.44
N MET A 29 -17.06 13.93 -3.72
CA MET A 29 -16.52 13.86 -5.08
C MET A 29 -16.78 12.50 -5.76
N LEU A 30 -16.99 11.44 -4.98
CA LEU A 30 -17.42 10.12 -5.44
C LEU A 30 -18.94 9.95 -5.52
N LYS A 31 -19.69 11.06 -5.41
CA LYS A 31 -21.16 11.10 -5.42
C LYS A 31 -21.80 10.36 -4.24
N ASN A 32 -21.23 10.51 -3.03
CA ASN A 32 -21.78 10.04 -1.76
C ASN A 32 -22.27 8.58 -1.79
N PRO A 33 -21.37 7.60 -1.95
CA PRO A 33 -21.76 6.18 -1.79
C PRO A 33 -22.36 5.97 -0.40
N LYS A 34 -23.45 5.20 -0.30
CA LYS A 34 -24.15 4.96 0.96
C LYS A 34 -23.54 3.82 1.76
N SER A 35 -23.00 2.81 1.07
CA SER A 35 -22.38 1.64 1.66
C SER A 35 -20.90 1.51 1.27
N VAL A 36 -20.18 0.68 2.02
CA VAL A 36 -18.82 0.26 1.66
C VAL A 36 -18.82 -0.43 0.30
N GLY A 37 -19.82 -1.24 -0.02
CA GLY A 37 -19.99 -1.90 -1.32
C GLY A 37 -20.06 -0.89 -2.46
N GLU A 38 -20.94 0.10 -2.36
CA GLU A 38 -21.07 1.16 -3.39
C GLU A 38 -19.76 1.96 -3.56
N PHE A 39 -19.05 2.21 -2.45
CA PHE A 39 -17.72 2.84 -2.52
C PHE A 39 -16.72 1.96 -3.26
N MET A 40 -16.67 0.66 -2.94
CA MET A 40 -15.76 -0.30 -3.55
C MET A 40 -16.03 -0.48 -5.05
N ASP A 41 -17.29 -0.51 -5.47
CA ASP A 41 -17.65 -0.61 -6.89
C ASP A 41 -17.18 0.62 -7.67
N LYS A 42 -17.40 1.82 -7.12
CA LYS A 42 -16.92 3.08 -7.72
C LYS A 42 -15.39 3.13 -7.77
N PHE A 43 -14.71 2.67 -6.71
CA PHE A 43 -13.26 2.61 -6.66
C PHE A 43 -12.70 1.64 -7.69
N LYS A 44 -13.20 0.39 -7.72
CA LYS A 44 -12.77 -0.63 -8.68
C LYS A 44 -13.00 -0.17 -10.12
N LYS A 45 -14.17 0.41 -10.42
CA LYS A 45 -14.44 1.01 -11.72
C LYS A 45 -13.43 2.12 -12.06
N ALA A 46 -13.17 3.02 -11.12
CA ALA A 46 -12.22 4.11 -11.34
C ALA A 46 -10.78 3.63 -11.58
N VAL A 47 -10.36 2.54 -10.94
CA VAL A 47 -9.07 1.88 -11.16
C VAL A 47 -9.03 1.24 -12.55
N ASN A 48 -10.05 0.46 -12.91
CA ASN A 48 -10.12 -0.22 -14.21
C ASN A 48 -10.19 0.77 -15.37
N ASP A 49 -10.97 1.84 -15.23
CA ASP A 49 -11.11 2.91 -16.21
C ASP A 49 -9.91 3.89 -16.18
N ASN A 50 -8.94 3.67 -15.27
CA ASN A 50 -7.77 4.52 -15.01
C ASN A 50 -8.11 6.03 -14.88
N THR A 51 -9.20 6.36 -14.19
CA THR A 51 -9.65 7.74 -14.00
C THR A 51 -8.98 8.38 -12.78
N SER A 52 -8.95 9.71 -12.71
CA SER A 52 -8.43 10.45 -11.55
C SER A 52 -9.14 10.12 -10.23
N LYS A 53 -10.39 9.61 -10.29
CA LYS A 53 -11.18 9.22 -9.11
C LYS A 53 -10.56 8.09 -8.31
N GLN A 54 -9.71 7.26 -8.91
CA GLN A 54 -9.00 6.21 -8.19
C GLN A 54 -8.17 6.76 -7.04
N MET A 55 -7.57 7.95 -7.22
CA MET A 55 -6.74 8.59 -6.20
C MET A 55 -7.57 9.00 -4.97
N LEU A 56 -8.82 9.43 -5.20
CA LEU A 56 -9.76 9.71 -4.12
C LEU A 56 -10.05 8.45 -3.31
N GLY A 57 -10.31 7.32 -3.99
CA GLY A 57 -10.53 6.03 -3.34
C GLY A 57 -9.33 5.57 -2.52
N PHE A 58 -8.13 5.60 -3.10
CA PHE A 58 -6.89 5.30 -2.41
C PHE A 58 -6.66 6.16 -1.17
N LYS A 59 -6.98 7.46 -1.23
CA LYS A 59 -6.84 8.37 -0.09
C LYS A 59 -7.88 8.14 1.00
N ILE A 60 -9.10 7.76 0.64
CA ILE A 60 -10.13 7.35 1.62
C ILE A 60 -9.65 6.09 2.35
N ILE A 61 -9.19 5.08 1.61
CA ILE A 61 -8.67 3.82 2.19
C ILE A 61 -7.51 4.10 3.14
N GLU A 62 -6.50 4.86 2.70
CA GLU A 62 -5.31 5.22 3.49
C GLU A 62 -5.66 5.87 4.84
N ARG A 63 -6.70 6.71 4.86
CA ARG A 63 -7.09 7.54 6.01
C ARG A 63 -8.19 6.93 6.87
N SER A 64 -8.86 5.88 6.40
CA SER A 64 -10.01 5.27 7.07
C SER A 64 -9.68 4.52 8.35
N ASN A 65 -8.41 4.17 8.55
CA ASN A 65 -7.95 3.22 9.57
C ASN A 65 -8.70 1.86 9.55
N GLU A 66 -9.23 1.44 8.39
CA GLU A 66 -10.02 0.22 8.27
C GLU A 66 -9.21 -0.92 7.64
N PRO A 67 -8.73 -1.90 8.43
CA PRO A 67 -7.92 -3.02 7.91
C PRO A 67 -8.66 -3.89 6.90
N ARG A 68 -9.99 -3.93 6.94
CA ARG A 68 -10.80 -4.79 6.05
C ARG A 68 -10.69 -4.39 4.58
N PHE A 69 -10.24 -3.18 4.25
CA PHE A 69 -9.95 -2.80 2.86
C PHE A 69 -8.77 -3.55 2.23
N PHE A 70 -7.88 -4.15 3.05
CA PHE A 70 -6.67 -4.81 2.57
C PHE A 70 -6.93 -5.80 1.43
N SER A 71 -7.80 -6.77 1.66
CA SER A 71 -8.15 -7.81 0.68
C SER A 71 -8.74 -7.22 -0.59
N TYR A 72 -9.67 -6.27 -0.44
CA TYR A 72 -10.38 -5.67 -1.58
C TYR A 72 -9.46 -4.84 -2.48
N VAL A 73 -8.51 -4.11 -1.90
CA VAL A 73 -7.52 -3.36 -2.67
C VAL A 73 -6.62 -4.31 -3.44
N LEU A 74 -6.09 -5.35 -2.80
CA LEU A 74 -5.23 -6.31 -3.48
C LEU A 74 -5.96 -7.07 -4.58
N ASP A 75 -7.21 -7.47 -4.35
CA ASP A 75 -8.06 -8.06 -5.40
C ASP A 75 -8.37 -7.09 -6.55
N THR A 76 -8.38 -5.79 -6.28
CA THR A 76 -8.61 -4.77 -7.32
C THR A 76 -7.37 -4.56 -8.20
N ILE A 77 -6.16 -4.70 -7.64
CA ILE A 77 -4.92 -4.39 -8.36
C ILE A 77 -4.15 -5.60 -8.88
N LYS A 78 -4.50 -6.83 -8.47
CA LYS A 78 -3.71 -8.05 -8.71
C LYS A 78 -3.38 -8.33 -10.18
N ASP A 79 -4.22 -7.87 -11.10
CA ASP A 79 -4.09 -8.10 -12.54
C ASP A 79 -3.59 -6.85 -13.29
N LEU A 80 -3.25 -5.77 -12.59
CA LEU A 80 -2.81 -4.52 -13.22
C LEU A 80 -1.32 -4.56 -13.62
N ASP A 81 -1.00 -3.77 -14.65
CA ASP A 81 0.37 -3.50 -15.11
C ASP A 81 0.84 -2.07 -14.80
N ASN A 82 -0.08 -1.21 -14.35
CA ASN A 82 0.22 0.19 -14.14
C ASN A 82 0.99 0.42 -12.84
N ASN A 83 2.26 0.79 -12.98
CA ASN A 83 3.16 1.06 -11.86
C ASN A 83 2.63 2.14 -10.88
N ILE A 84 1.98 3.21 -11.37
CA ILE A 84 1.41 4.28 -10.54
C ILE A 84 0.25 3.75 -9.69
N GLN A 85 -0.63 2.93 -10.26
CA GLN A 85 -1.77 2.35 -9.54
C GLN A 85 -1.28 1.39 -8.45
N VAL A 86 -0.36 0.49 -8.81
CA VAL A 86 0.16 -0.52 -7.88
C VAL A 86 0.98 0.11 -6.75
N GLN A 87 1.89 1.04 -7.05
CA GLN A 87 2.65 1.74 -5.99
C GLN A 87 1.70 2.53 -5.05
N THR A 88 0.62 3.11 -5.59
CA THR A 88 -0.34 3.91 -4.81
C THR A 88 -1.14 2.99 -3.90
N ALA A 89 -1.55 1.83 -4.41
CA ALA A 89 -2.24 0.83 -3.60
C ALA A 89 -1.38 0.34 -2.43
N PHE A 90 -0.12 -0.02 -2.67
CA PHE A 90 0.80 -0.40 -1.59
C PHE A 90 1.00 0.71 -0.55
N LYS A 91 1.09 1.97 -0.99
CA LYS A 91 1.13 3.15 -0.09
C LYS A 91 -0.14 3.27 0.76
N SER A 92 -1.30 3.09 0.15
CA SER A 92 -2.61 3.26 0.79
C SER A 92 -2.97 2.16 1.78
N LEU A 93 -2.38 0.97 1.65
CA LEU A 93 -2.55 -0.14 2.59
C LEU A 93 -1.76 0.09 3.88
N LYS A 94 -2.02 1.20 4.58
CA LYS A 94 -1.32 1.63 5.80
C LYS A 94 -1.66 0.75 7.01
N ILE A 95 -2.94 0.42 7.18
CA ILE A 95 -3.41 -0.43 8.27
C ILE A 95 -3.55 -1.86 7.74
N LEU A 96 -2.95 -2.81 8.47
CA LEU A 96 -2.94 -4.23 8.11
C LEU A 96 -3.96 -5.02 8.93
N PRO A 97 -4.54 -6.10 8.39
CA PRO A 97 -5.37 -7.03 9.14
C PRO A 97 -4.69 -7.57 10.42
N GLU A 98 -5.48 -7.82 11.47
CA GLU A 98 -5.01 -8.57 12.64
C GLU A 98 -4.91 -10.07 12.35
N ASP A 99 -5.76 -10.58 11.47
CA ASP A 99 -5.70 -11.99 11.07
C ASP A 99 -4.57 -12.21 10.06
N ILE A 100 -3.53 -12.92 10.50
CA ILE A 100 -2.38 -13.31 9.70
C ILE A 100 -2.78 -14.12 8.45
N ASN A 101 -3.86 -14.91 8.51
CA ASN A 101 -4.29 -15.74 7.39
C ASN A 101 -4.72 -14.89 6.19
N ILE A 102 -5.32 -13.72 6.45
CA ILE A 102 -5.66 -12.76 5.42
C ILE A 102 -4.39 -12.26 4.74
N ILE A 103 -3.34 -11.92 5.50
CA ILE A 103 -2.09 -11.43 4.93
C ILE A 103 -1.39 -12.54 4.14
N ASN A 104 -1.26 -13.74 4.72
CA ASN A 104 -0.66 -14.91 4.06
C ASN A 104 -1.30 -15.19 2.70
N LYS A 105 -2.63 -15.12 2.60
CA LYS A 105 -3.37 -15.31 1.34
C LYS A 105 -2.90 -14.37 0.22
N TYR A 106 -2.53 -13.14 0.55
CA TYR A 106 -2.15 -12.12 -0.44
C TYR A 106 -0.64 -11.88 -0.57
N LEU A 107 0.22 -12.55 0.21
CA LEU A 107 1.68 -12.42 0.07
C LEU A 107 2.14 -12.71 -1.36
N SER A 108 1.67 -13.82 -1.94
CA SER A 108 1.98 -14.19 -3.32
C SER A 108 1.52 -13.14 -4.34
N THR A 109 0.42 -12.44 -4.07
CA THR A 109 -0.08 -11.35 -4.93
C THR A 109 0.85 -10.15 -4.89
N ILE A 110 1.28 -9.75 -3.68
CA ILE A 110 2.21 -8.63 -3.50
C ILE A 110 3.55 -8.93 -4.19
N ILE A 111 4.11 -10.12 -3.96
CA ILE A 111 5.37 -10.56 -4.58
C ILE A 111 5.25 -10.59 -6.10
N LYS A 112 4.18 -11.18 -6.65
CA LYS A 112 3.95 -11.22 -8.10
C LYS A 112 3.86 -9.83 -8.72
N LEU A 113 3.20 -8.87 -8.06
CA LEU A 113 3.12 -7.49 -8.55
C LEU A 113 4.48 -6.78 -8.55
N ILE A 114 5.31 -7.04 -7.53
CA ILE A 114 6.69 -6.52 -7.47
C ILE A 114 7.52 -7.09 -8.63
N ASP A 115 7.52 -8.42 -8.78
CA ASP A 115 8.31 -9.13 -9.78
C ASP A 115 7.85 -8.87 -11.22
N LYS A 116 6.54 -8.69 -11.43
CA LYS A 116 5.97 -8.41 -12.75
C LYS A 116 6.30 -7.00 -13.24
N ILE A 117 6.19 -5.99 -12.37
CA ILE A 117 6.28 -4.58 -12.79
C ILE A 117 7.72 -4.06 -12.71
N ARG A 118 8.51 -4.50 -11.72
CA ARG A 118 9.92 -4.13 -11.48
C ARG A 118 10.24 -2.64 -11.49
N ASP A 119 9.21 -1.81 -11.31
CA ASP A 119 9.37 -0.37 -11.15
C ASP A 119 9.92 -0.04 -9.77
N ARG A 120 10.84 0.91 -9.71
CA ARG A 120 11.49 1.36 -8.47
C ARG A 120 10.51 1.71 -7.35
N GLU A 121 9.42 2.40 -7.67
CA GLU A 121 8.41 2.79 -6.68
C GLU A 121 7.58 1.59 -6.24
N VAL A 122 7.23 0.71 -7.17
CA VAL A 122 6.49 -0.53 -6.86
C VAL A 122 7.31 -1.42 -5.94
N ILE A 123 8.59 -1.67 -6.25
CA ILE A 123 9.49 -2.46 -5.41
C ILE A 123 9.59 -1.84 -4.02
N TYR A 124 9.93 -0.55 -3.92
CA TYR A 124 10.09 0.11 -2.63
C TYR A 124 8.82 0.03 -1.76
N HIS A 125 7.65 0.35 -2.33
CA HIS A 125 6.41 0.36 -1.56
C HIS A 125 5.89 -1.05 -1.24
N GLY A 126 6.15 -2.02 -2.12
CA GLY A 126 5.86 -3.43 -1.88
C GLY A 126 6.73 -4.00 -0.75
N VAL A 127 8.04 -3.73 -0.77
CA VAL A 127 8.97 -4.11 0.30
C VAL A 127 8.55 -3.47 1.63
N CYS A 128 8.19 -2.17 1.64
CA CYS A 128 7.66 -1.53 2.85
C CYS A 128 6.35 -2.15 3.36
N LEU A 129 5.48 -2.64 2.47
CA LEU A 129 4.25 -3.33 2.85
C LEU A 129 4.58 -4.69 3.50
N LEU A 130 5.49 -5.46 2.92
CA LEU A 130 5.97 -6.73 3.46
C LEU A 130 6.68 -6.55 4.80
N TYR A 131 7.51 -5.52 4.94
CA TYR A 131 8.19 -5.20 6.20
C TYR A 131 7.21 -4.94 7.32
N ARG A 132 6.16 -4.15 7.06
CA ARG A 132 5.10 -3.91 8.06
C ARG A 132 4.32 -5.16 8.39
N ALA A 133 4.06 -6.01 7.40
CA ALA A 133 3.41 -7.29 7.62
C ALA A 133 4.23 -8.17 8.54
N GLU A 134 5.53 -8.33 8.29
CA GLU A 134 6.44 -9.08 9.17
C GLU A 134 6.55 -8.45 10.56
N LYS A 135 6.70 -7.11 10.67
CA LYS A 135 6.76 -6.45 11.98
C LYS A 135 5.50 -6.64 12.80
N LYS A 136 4.34 -6.67 12.14
CA LYS A 136 3.06 -6.95 12.81
C LYS A 136 2.90 -8.44 13.15
N HIS A 137 3.35 -9.31 12.26
CA HIS A 137 3.24 -10.77 12.37
C HIS A 137 4.60 -11.43 12.08
N PRO A 138 5.49 -11.54 13.09
CA PRO A 138 6.87 -12.02 12.88
C PRO A 138 6.99 -13.42 12.28
N SER A 139 5.96 -14.27 12.42
CA SER A 139 5.91 -15.60 11.81
C SER A 139 5.86 -15.57 10.28
N LEU A 140 5.55 -14.42 9.66
CA LEU A 140 5.59 -14.25 8.20
C LEU A 140 7.02 -14.27 7.64
N LYS A 141 8.05 -14.09 8.47
CA LYS A 141 9.44 -14.02 8.04
C LYS A 141 9.85 -15.22 7.17
N GLU A 142 9.57 -16.44 7.64
CA GLU A 142 9.94 -17.65 6.90
C GLU A 142 9.10 -17.80 5.63
N THR A 143 7.83 -17.42 5.66
CA THR A 143 6.98 -17.40 4.44
C THR A 143 7.51 -16.44 3.39
N ILE A 144 7.96 -15.24 3.81
CA ILE A 144 8.51 -14.22 2.90
C ILE A 144 9.81 -14.71 2.27
N LYS A 145 10.69 -15.37 3.04
CA LYS A 145 11.96 -15.92 2.53
C LYS A 145 11.80 -17.03 1.50
N ASN A 146 10.66 -17.71 1.47
CA ASN A 146 10.38 -18.74 0.47
C ASN A 146 10.11 -18.17 -0.93
N TYR A 147 9.96 -16.84 -1.05
CA TYR A 147 9.88 -16.17 -2.34
C TYR A 147 11.26 -15.72 -2.81
N ASN A 148 11.43 -15.64 -4.12
CA ASN A 148 12.63 -15.11 -4.74
C ASN A 148 12.26 -14.20 -5.90
N ILE A 149 12.78 -12.98 -5.88
CA ILE A 149 12.71 -11.99 -6.95
C ILE A 149 14.15 -11.69 -7.35
N THR A 150 14.51 -11.93 -8.60
CA THR A 150 15.84 -11.58 -9.11
C THR A 150 15.77 -10.28 -9.90
N LEU A 151 16.42 -9.26 -9.36
CA LEU A 151 16.62 -7.96 -10.01
C LEU A 151 17.92 -8.00 -10.81
N THR A 152 17.97 -7.21 -11.88
CA THR A 152 19.22 -6.87 -12.56
C THR A 152 20.01 -5.85 -11.74
N GLU A 153 21.32 -5.76 -11.99
CA GLU A 153 22.18 -4.73 -11.39
C GLU A 153 21.65 -3.30 -11.62
N GLU A 154 21.10 -3.04 -12.82
CA GLU A 154 20.52 -1.73 -13.15
C GLU A 154 19.27 -1.41 -12.31
N GLU A 155 18.38 -2.39 -12.13
CA GLU A 155 17.19 -2.26 -11.27
C GLU A 155 17.59 -2.04 -9.81
N GLY A 156 18.59 -2.78 -9.33
CA GLY A 156 19.18 -2.60 -8.00
C GLY A 156 19.73 -1.19 -7.81
N HIS A 157 20.57 -0.70 -8.72
CA HIS A 157 21.11 0.65 -8.67
C HIS A 157 20.03 1.73 -8.70
N LYS A 158 19.00 1.58 -9.55
CA LYS A 158 17.85 2.49 -9.58
C LYS A 158 17.11 2.54 -8.24
N LEU A 159 16.94 1.39 -7.59
CA LEU A 159 16.32 1.26 -6.27
C LEU A 159 17.12 1.97 -5.17
N LEU A 160 18.43 1.73 -5.11
CA LEU A 160 19.30 2.33 -4.09
C LEU A 160 19.37 3.86 -4.20
N ARG A 161 19.43 4.41 -5.43
CA ARG A 161 19.42 5.88 -5.64
C ARG A 161 18.21 6.59 -5.02
N LYS A 162 17.10 5.89 -4.77
CA LYS A 162 15.94 6.47 -4.07
C LYS A 162 16.27 6.87 -2.63
N PHE A 163 17.12 6.10 -1.96
CA PHE A 163 17.54 6.39 -0.59
C PHE A 163 18.46 7.61 -0.54
N ASP A 164 19.40 7.75 -1.48
CA ASP A 164 20.24 8.97 -1.59
C ASP A 164 19.41 10.24 -1.70
N ILE A 165 18.34 10.20 -2.51
CA ILE A 165 17.41 11.32 -2.63
C ILE A 165 16.67 11.50 -1.31
N GLN A 166 16.15 10.44 -0.70
CA GLN A 166 15.40 10.55 0.55
C GLN A 166 16.22 11.06 1.74
N GLU A 167 17.49 10.69 1.83
CA GLU A 167 18.43 11.10 2.87
C GLU A 167 18.84 12.57 2.69
N LYS A 168 19.12 13.00 1.45
CA LYS A 168 19.35 14.42 1.12
C LYS A 168 18.15 15.30 1.48
N TRP A 169 16.93 14.77 1.40
CA TRP A 169 15.71 15.46 1.81
C TRP A 169 15.49 15.47 3.34
N ALA A 170 16.10 14.54 4.07
CA ALA A 170 16.04 14.50 5.54
C ALA A 170 17.05 15.45 6.21
N THR A 171 18.17 15.75 5.55
CA THR A 171 19.32 16.45 6.13
C THR A 171 19.40 17.95 5.82
N LYS A 172 18.61 18.49 4.88
CA LYS A 172 18.63 19.93 4.52
C LYS A 172 17.28 20.62 4.76
N ASN A 173 17.14 21.28 5.92
CA ASN A 173 16.24 22.44 6.16
C ASN A 173 14.75 22.36 5.75
N HIS A 174 14.13 21.18 5.65
CA HIS A 174 12.70 21.09 5.35
C HIS A 174 11.82 21.11 6.61
N ARG A 175 11.17 22.25 6.87
CA ARG A 175 10.07 22.39 7.81
C ARG A 175 8.93 21.44 7.45
N GLY A 176 8.60 20.56 8.38
CA GLY A 176 7.30 19.88 8.43
C GLY A 176 7.21 18.60 7.61
N LYS A 177 7.34 17.47 8.32
CA LYS A 177 6.66 16.17 8.15
C LYS A 177 7.65 15.08 8.54
N THR A 178 7.52 14.59 9.76
CA THR A 178 7.94 13.22 10.10
C THR A 178 7.38 12.31 9.00
N LYS A 179 8.28 11.77 8.16
CA LYS A 179 7.88 10.82 7.12
C LYS A 179 7.21 9.63 7.82
N PRO A 180 6.15 9.03 7.26
CA PRO A 180 5.83 7.64 7.57
C PRO A 180 6.88 6.76 6.87
N GLY A 181 8.13 6.87 7.31
CA GLY A 181 9.22 6.00 6.87
C GLY A 181 9.06 4.69 7.59
N TYR A 182 8.44 3.71 6.93
CA TYR A 182 8.22 2.39 7.50
C TYR A 182 9.54 1.68 7.83
N ILE A 183 10.58 2.01 7.07
CA ILE A 183 11.96 1.54 7.20
C ILE A 183 12.82 2.80 7.38
N GLN A 184 13.71 2.83 8.38
CA GLN A 184 14.35 4.06 8.86
C GLN A 184 15.63 4.41 8.09
N SER A 185 16.32 3.41 7.54
CA SER A 185 17.58 3.57 6.81
C SER A 185 17.58 2.78 5.50
N MET A 186 18.52 3.11 4.62
CA MET A 186 18.81 2.27 3.45
C MET A 186 19.25 0.87 3.86
N ASP A 187 20.08 0.77 4.91
CA ASP A 187 20.60 -0.51 5.40
C ASP A 187 19.49 -1.43 5.89
N ASP A 188 18.50 -0.89 6.61
CA ASP A 188 17.33 -1.66 7.05
C ASP A 188 16.53 -2.18 5.85
N PHE A 189 16.41 -1.36 4.79
CA PHE A 189 15.70 -1.74 3.57
C PHE A 189 16.45 -2.85 2.83
N VAL A 190 17.75 -2.68 2.62
CA VAL A 190 18.60 -3.67 1.95
C VAL A 190 18.60 -4.97 2.74
N SER A 191 18.83 -4.91 4.05
CA SER A 191 18.84 -6.09 4.93
C SER A 191 17.51 -6.84 4.91
N PHE A 192 16.38 -6.12 4.91
CA PHE A 192 15.07 -6.76 4.83
C PHE A 192 14.78 -7.33 3.43
N SER A 193 15.09 -6.58 2.37
CA SER A 193 14.83 -7.01 0.99
C SER A 193 15.65 -8.23 0.59
N GLN A 194 16.88 -8.37 1.09
CA GLN A 194 17.73 -9.55 0.86
C GLN A 194 17.12 -10.88 1.32
N ASN A 195 16.06 -10.86 2.13
CA ASN A 195 15.34 -12.09 2.47
C ASN A 195 14.62 -12.72 1.26
N PHE A 196 14.28 -11.94 0.22
CA PHE A 196 13.49 -12.42 -0.92
C PHE A 196 13.84 -11.74 -2.26
N ILE A 197 14.78 -10.79 -2.27
CA ILE A 197 15.31 -10.12 -3.45
C ILE A 197 16.80 -10.48 -3.59
N THR A 198 17.16 -11.00 -4.76
CA THR A 198 18.54 -11.24 -5.20
C THR A 198 18.90 -10.26 -6.33
N TYR A 199 20.20 -9.95 -6.45
CA TYR A 199 20.77 -9.03 -7.44
C TYR A 199 21.68 -9.78 -8.41
#